data_AF-A0A0F3P683-F1
#
_entry.id   AF-A0A0F3P683-F1
#
_cell.length_a   1.000
_cell.length_b   1.000
_cell.length_c   1.000
_cell.angle_alpha   90.00
_cell.angle_beta   90.00
_cell.angle_gamma   90.00
#
_symmetry.space_group_name_H-M   'P 1'
#
loop_
_entity.id
_entity.type
_entity.pdbx_description
1 polymer ?
#
loop_
_entity_poly.entity_id
_entity_poly.type
_entity_poly.pdbx_seq_one_letter_code
_entity_poly.pdbx_strand_id
1 'polypeptide(L)'
;MIIAGHKEAENINQNIRNYMKENGDLKGPEYSILISGAESKKYANYMAGDRIVFQTNDKDLQIQNSEFATLVSIDENKFVAKTDTGNEVSFDLNKISFKHGYATTVCNPKQLSKKMYMFFIMMV
;
A
#
# COMPACT_ATOMS: atom_id res chain seq x y z
N MET A 1 2.09 16.62 -11.86
CA MET A 1 0.75 15.99 -11.93
C MET A 1 0.78 14.97 -13.06
N ILE A 2 0.66 13.66 -12.77
CA ILE A 2 0.65 12.60 -13.79
C ILE A 2 -0.77 12.02 -13.83
N ILE A 3 -1.34 11.86 -15.03
CA ILE A 3 -2.64 11.22 -15.28
C ILE A 3 -2.32 9.84 -15.84
N ALA A 4 -2.76 8.78 -15.18
CA ALA A 4 -2.37 7.41 -15.50
C ALA A 4 -3.53 6.40 -15.28
N GLY A 5 -3.61 5.33 -16.05
CA GLY A 5 -4.48 4.18 -15.81
C GLY A 5 -4.07 3.34 -14.60
N HIS A 6 -4.89 2.36 -14.22
CA HIS A 6 -4.64 1.49 -13.05
C HIS A 6 -3.28 0.76 -13.11
N LYS A 7 -2.89 0.30 -14.30
CA LYS A 7 -1.58 -0.35 -14.54
C LYS A 7 -0.42 0.62 -14.32
N GLU A 8 -0.59 1.89 -14.67
CA GLU A 8 0.42 2.91 -14.45
C GLU A 8 0.52 3.29 -12.96
N ALA A 9 -0.60 3.27 -12.21
CA ALA A 9 -0.57 3.43 -10.76
C ALA A 9 0.37 2.44 -10.07
N GLU A 10 0.27 1.18 -10.48
CA GLU A 10 1.09 0.10 -9.93
C GLU A 10 2.56 0.26 -10.31
N ASN A 11 2.83 0.62 -11.57
CA ASN A 11 4.18 0.91 -12.03
C ASN A 11 4.81 2.09 -11.27
N ILE A 12 4.04 3.16 -11.04
CA ILE A 12 4.48 4.31 -10.26
C ILE A 12 4.84 3.89 -8.83
N ASN A 13 3.98 3.11 -8.17
CA ASN A 13 4.26 2.61 -6.82
C ASN A 13 5.55 1.77 -6.78
N GLN A 14 5.76 0.89 -7.76
CA GLN A 14 6.98 0.08 -7.83
C GLN A 14 8.23 0.93 -8.07
N ASN A 15 8.16 1.93 -8.95
CA ASN A 15 9.30 2.80 -9.21
C ASN A 15 9.70 3.63 -7.98
N ILE A 16 8.73 4.17 -7.24
CA ILE A 16 9.00 4.89 -5.99
C ILE A 16 9.64 3.95 -4.97
N ARG A 17 9.09 2.74 -4.82
CA ARG A 17 9.62 1.75 -3.89
C ARG A 17 11.06 1.37 -4.22
N ASN A 18 11.36 1.14 -5.50
CA ASN A 18 12.72 0.84 -5.94
C ASN A 18 13.68 1.98 -5.62
N TYR A 19 13.28 3.23 -5.87
CA TYR A 19 14.07 4.40 -5.50
C TYR A 19 14.34 4.47 -3.99
N MET A 20 13.34 4.19 -3.15
CA MET A 20 13.55 4.16 -1.68
C MET A 20 14.50 3.05 -1.23
N LYS A 21 14.52 1.91 -1.94
CA LYS A 21 15.49 0.83 -1.68
C LYS A 21 16.90 1.22 -2.09
N GLU A 22 17.06 1.84 -3.27
CA GLU A 22 18.34 2.32 -3.79
C GLU A 22 18.96 3.39 -2.89
N ASN A 23 18.14 4.29 -2.34
CA ASN A 23 18.59 5.30 -1.37
C ASN A 23 18.84 4.74 0.04
N GLY A 24 18.40 3.51 0.31
CA GLY A 24 18.53 2.86 1.61
C GLY A 24 17.55 3.34 2.67
N ASP A 25 16.45 4.00 2.27
CA ASP A 25 15.31 4.33 3.12
C ASP A 25 14.45 3.10 3.42
N LEU A 26 14.49 2.11 2.52
CA LEU A 26 13.77 0.85 2.66
C LEU A 26 14.77 -0.32 2.65
N LYS A 27 14.90 -1.02 3.78
CA LYS A 27 15.91 -2.07 4.01
C LYS A 27 15.31 -3.25 4.75
N GLY A 28 15.90 -4.43 4.54
CA GLY A 28 15.53 -5.66 5.25
C GLY A 28 14.97 -6.75 4.32
N PRO A 29 14.41 -7.81 4.90
CA PRO A 29 13.84 -8.93 4.14
C PRO A 29 12.59 -8.52 3.36
N GLU A 30 12.43 -9.10 2.17
CA GLU A 30 11.24 -8.94 1.34
C GLU A 30 10.38 -10.19 1.35
N TYR A 31 9.08 -9.98 1.47
CA TYR A 31 8.08 -11.03 1.52
C TYR A 31 7.13 -10.90 0.34
N SER A 32 6.97 -11.99 -0.41
CA SER A 32 6.06 -12.04 -1.55
C SER A 32 4.68 -12.49 -1.11
N ILE A 33 3.69 -11.63 -1.29
CA ILE A 33 2.32 -11.83 -0.79
C ILE A 33 1.37 -12.03 -1.95
N LEU A 34 0.53 -13.05 -1.86
CA LEU A 34 -0.58 -13.26 -2.79
C LEU A 34 -1.66 -12.21 -2.53
N ILE A 35 -1.87 -11.28 -3.46
CA ILE A 35 -2.84 -10.18 -3.35
C ILE A 35 -4.14 -10.43 -4.15
N SER A 36 -4.16 -11.45 -5.02
CA SER A 36 -5.39 -11.92 -5.68
C SER A 36 -5.27 -13.38 -6.13
N GLY A 37 -6.35 -14.17 -6.03
CA GLY A 37 -6.39 -15.47 -6.71
C GLY A 37 -7.63 -16.36 -6.53
N ALA A 38 -8.29 -16.65 -7.68
CA ALA A 38 -8.77 -17.99 -8.06
C ALA A 38 -8.36 -18.32 -9.52
N GLU A 39 -8.37 -17.33 -10.44
CA GLU A 39 -8.04 -17.53 -11.87
C GLU A 39 -6.70 -16.92 -12.32
N SER A 40 -6.12 -15.99 -11.56
CA SER A 40 -4.80 -15.39 -11.83
C SER A 40 -4.12 -15.01 -10.53
N LYS A 41 -3.15 -15.82 -10.10
CA LYS A 41 -2.35 -15.55 -8.90
C LYS A 41 -1.50 -14.32 -9.16
N LYS A 42 -1.72 -13.26 -8.38
CA LYS A 42 -0.91 -12.05 -8.42
C LYS A 42 -0.17 -11.89 -7.10
N TYR A 43 1.13 -11.70 -7.20
CA TYR A 43 2.00 -11.49 -6.04
C TYR A 43 2.48 -10.05 -6.00
N ALA A 44 2.65 -9.50 -4.80
CA ALA A 44 3.29 -8.23 -4.55
C ALA A 44 4.29 -8.37 -3.39
N ASN A 45 5.44 -7.72 -3.52
CA ASN A 45 6.50 -7.76 -2.52
C ASN A 45 6.32 -6.63 -1.50
N TYR A 46 6.53 -6.96 -0.22
CA TYR A 46 6.47 -6.03 0.90
C TYR A 46 7.64 -6.24 1.86
N MET A 47 8.03 -5.18 2.57
CA MET A 47 9.01 -5.17 3.66
C MET A 47 8.64 -4.14 4.73
N ALA A 48 9.29 -4.21 5.89
CA ALA A 48 9.14 -3.19 6.92
C ALA A 48 9.54 -1.80 6.37
N GLY A 49 8.77 -0.78 6.72
CA GLY A 49 8.86 0.57 6.16
C GLY A 49 8.00 0.80 4.91
N ASP A 50 7.42 -0.25 4.31
CA ASP A 50 6.55 -0.06 3.15
C ASP A 50 5.30 0.76 3.51
N ARG A 51 4.96 1.69 2.62
CA ARG A 51 3.74 2.48 2.73
C ARG A 51 2.57 1.72 2.11
N ILE A 52 1.48 1.58 2.85
CA ILE A 52 0.28 0.89 2.39
C ILE A 52 -0.97 1.75 2.52
N VAL A 53 -2.01 1.36 1.79
CA VAL A 53 -3.38 1.87 1.95
C VAL A 53 -4.34 0.68 2.10
N PHE A 54 -5.17 0.73 3.12
CA PHE A 54 -6.19 -0.29 3.36
C PHE A 54 -7.31 -0.21 2.33
N GLN A 55 -7.75 -1.36 1.83
CA GLN A 55 -8.84 -1.49 0.86
C GLN A 55 -10.10 -2.12 1.48
N THR A 56 -10.08 -2.40 2.78
CA THR A 56 -11.22 -2.93 3.53
C THR A 56 -11.51 -2.07 4.76
N ASN A 57 -12.68 -2.27 5.36
CA ASN A 57 -12.99 -1.77 6.70
C ASN A 57 -13.03 -2.98 7.64
N ASP A 58 -12.45 -2.83 8.84
CA ASP A 58 -12.57 -3.80 9.92
C ASP A 58 -12.76 -3.04 11.23
N LYS A 59 -13.92 -3.20 11.87
CA LYS A 59 -14.26 -2.44 13.08
C LYS A 59 -13.50 -2.93 14.30
N ASP A 60 -13.22 -4.23 14.38
CA ASP A 60 -12.58 -4.85 15.53
C ASP A 60 -11.09 -4.48 15.57
N LEU A 61 -10.47 -4.42 14.39
CA LEU A 61 -9.09 -3.97 14.22
C LEU A 61 -8.94 -2.45 14.06
N GLN A 62 -10.06 -1.71 14.07
CA GLN A 62 -10.10 -0.25 13.84
C GLN A 62 -9.47 0.17 12.50
N ILE A 63 -9.53 -0.68 11.49
CA ILE A 63 -9.02 -0.43 10.14
C ILE A 63 -10.10 0.26 9.31
N GLN A 64 -9.75 1.38 8.70
CA GLN A 64 -10.64 2.11 7.79
C GLN A 64 -10.18 2.00 6.34
N ASN A 65 -11.13 1.83 5.43
CA ASN A 65 -10.85 1.85 4.00
C ASN A 65 -10.27 3.22 3.61
N SER A 66 -9.27 3.20 2.73
CA SER A 66 -8.54 4.38 2.28
C SER A 66 -7.66 5.04 3.36
N GLU A 67 -7.53 4.44 4.54
CA GLU A 67 -6.54 4.87 5.53
C GLU A 67 -5.14 4.41 5.14
N PHE A 68 -4.16 5.29 5.30
CA PHE A 68 -2.76 5.00 5.07
C PHE A 68 -2.07 4.53 6.33
N ALA A 69 -1.12 3.62 6.14
CA ALA A 69 -0.29 3.10 7.21
C ALA A 69 1.11 2.77 6.70
N THR A 70 2.05 2.67 7.63
CA THR A 70 3.41 2.20 7.37
C THR A 70 3.60 0.83 8.01
N LEU A 71 4.06 -0.15 7.25
CA LEU A 71 4.38 -1.48 7.79
C LEU A 71 5.55 -1.36 8.77
N VAL A 72 5.36 -1.85 9.98
CA VAL A 72 6.37 -1.83 11.06
C VAL A 72 7.10 -3.16 11.10
N SER A 73 6.35 -4.26 11.00
CA SER A 73 6.91 -5.60 10.94
C SER A 73 6.11 -6.51 10.02
N ILE A 74 6.81 -7.48 9.46
CA ILE A 74 6.27 -8.49 8.59
C ILE A 74 6.74 -9.85 9.10
N ASP A 75 5.78 -10.72 9.37
CA ASP A 75 5.96 -12.14 9.66
C ASP A 75 5.19 -12.95 8.60
N GLU A 76 5.45 -14.25 8.50
CA GLU A 76 4.86 -15.15 7.50
C GLU A 76 3.32 -15.13 7.54
N ASN A 77 2.72 -14.92 8.71
CA ASN A 77 1.27 -14.98 8.92
C ASN A 77 0.65 -13.69 9.47
N LYS A 78 1.47 -12.71 9.88
CA LYS A 78 0.98 -11.54 10.62
C LYS A 78 1.76 -10.30 10.26
N PHE A 79 1.02 -9.24 9.98
CA PHE A 79 1.56 -7.93 9.65
C PHE A 79 1.25 -6.98 10.80
N VAL A 80 2.17 -6.05 11.04
CA VAL A 80 1.93 -4.93 11.95
C VAL A 80 2.11 -3.66 11.14
N ALA A 81 1.12 -2.78 11.17
CA ALA A 81 1.17 -1.48 10.52
C ALA A 81 0.84 -0.39 11.52
N LYS A 82 1.51 0.75 11.39
CA LYS A 82 1.17 1.97 12.12
C LYS A 82 0.40 2.90 11.19
N THR A 83 -0.86 3.17 11.52
CA THR A 83 -1.69 4.12 10.79
C THR A 83 -1.19 5.55 10.98
N ASP A 84 -1.53 6.43 10.05
CA ASP A 84 -1.22 7.87 10.20
C ASP A 84 -1.94 8.52 11.38
N THR A 85 -3.08 7.95 11.77
CA THR A 85 -3.82 8.35 12.97
C THR A 85 -3.11 7.94 14.26
N GLY A 86 -2.03 7.16 14.17
CA GLY A 86 -1.15 6.79 15.28
C GLY A 86 -1.45 5.41 15.88
N ASN A 87 -2.46 4.68 15.37
CA ASN A 87 -2.82 3.36 15.85
C ASN A 87 -1.87 2.30 15.31
N GLU A 88 -1.51 1.33 16.14
CA GLU A 88 -0.82 0.12 15.69
C GLU A 88 -1.84 -0.98 15.49
N VAL A 89 -1.94 -1.47 14.25
CA VAL A 89 -2.90 -2.51 13.85
C VAL A 89 -2.14 -3.75 13.42
N SER A 90 -2.61 -4.91 13.89
CA SER A 90 -2.03 -6.19 13.55
C SER A 90 -3.04 -7.08 12.85
N PHE A 91 -2.71 -7.55 11.65
CA PHE A 91 -3.66 -8.21 10.78
C PHE A 91 -3.07 -9.39 10.00
N ASP A 92 -3.97 -10.28 9.58
CA ASP A 92 -3.69 -11.42 8.70
C ASP A 92 -3.86 -11.00 7.24
N LEU A 93 -2.87 -11.33 6.41
CA LEU A 93 -2.82 -11.05 4.99
C LEU A 93 -4.00 -11.64 4.19
N ASN A 94 -4.53 -12.77 4.66
CA ASN A 94 -5.62 -13.46 3.98
C ASN A 94 -6.99 -12.84 4.30
N LYS A 95 -7.07 -11.99 5.34
CA LYS A 95 -8.33 -11.39 5.81
C LYS A 95 -8.44 -9.92 5.45
N ILE A 96 -7.31 -9.20 5.45
CA ILE A 96 -7.29 -7.76 5.22
C ILE A 96 -6.71 -7.46 3.83
N SER A 97 -7.50 -6.77 3.02
CA SER A 97 -7.07 -6.29 1.70
C SER A 97 -6.39 -4.93 1.81
N PHE A 98 -5.21 -4.80 1.21
CA PHE A 98 -4.41 -3.58 1.16
C PHE A 98 -3.50 -3.59 -0.09
N LYS A 99 -2.93 -2.44 -0.42
CA LYS A 99 -1.98 -2.28 -1.53
C LYS A 99 -0.90 -1.25 -1.18
N HIS A 100 0.17 -1.19 -1.97
CA HIS A 100 1.16 -0.12 -1.92
C HIS A 100 0.51 1.27 -2.01
N GLY A 101 0.94 2.16 -1.13
CA GLY A 101 0.34 3.47 -0.86
C GLY A 101 1.23 4.67 -1.21
N TYR A 102 2.35 4.47 -1.91
CA TYR A 102 3.25 5.56 -2.31
C TYR A 102 2.61 6.55 -3.30
N ALA A 103 1.74 6.04 -4.16
CA ALA A 103 0.91 6.82 -5.06
C ALA A 103 -0.51 6.24 -5.10
N THR A 104 -1.51 7.11 -4.94
CA THR A 104 -2.93 6.71 -5.07
C THR A 104 -3.65 7.55 -6.11
N THR A 105 -4.72 6.98 -6.66
CA THR A 105 -5.69 7.67 -7.51
C THR A 105 -6.65 8.49 -6.67
N VAL A 106 -6.67 9.79 -6.87
CA VAL A 106 -7.79 10.68 -6.53
C VAL A 106 -8.72 10.74 -7.73
N CYS A 107 -9.93 10.20 -7.59
CA CYS A 107 -10.99 10.37 -8.58
C CYS A 107 -11.90 11.52 -8.11
N ASN A 108 -11.95 12.62 -8.86
CA ASN A 108 -12.92 13.68 -8.59
C ASN A 108 -14.25 13.32 -9.25
N PRO A 109 -15.34 13.02 -8.50
CA PRO A 109 -16.62 12.62 -9.10
C PRO A 109 -17.25 13.73 -9.96
N LYS A 110 -16.87 14.99 -9.78
CA LYS A 110 -17.31 16.13 -10.61
C LYS A 110 -16.60 16.24 -11.97
N GLN A 111 -15.48 15.54 -12.17
CA GLN A 111 -14.77 15.47 -13.45
C GLN A 111 -14.63 13.99 -13.84
N LEU A 112 -15.70 13.44 -14.39
CA LEU A 112 -15.89 12.02 -14.72
C LEU A 112 -14.85 11.41 -15.69
N SER A 113 -13.86 12.17 -16.16
CA SER A 113 -12.91 11.77 -17.21
C SER A 113 -11.42 11.78 -16.82
N LYS A 114 -11.03 12.28 -15.63
CA LYS A 114 -9.61 12.36 -15.24
C LYS A 114 -9.36 11.77 -13.85
N LYS A 115 -8.72 10.60 -13.80
CA LYS A 115 -8.13 10.04 -12.57
C LYS A 115 -6.82 10.78 -12.29
N MET A 116 -6.74 11.47 -11.16
CA MET A 116 -5.59 12.27 -10.74
C MET A 116 -4.72 11.47 -9.77
N TYR A 117 -3.40 11.55 -9.84
CA TYR A 117 -2.52 10.86 -8.88
C TYR A 117 -1.89 11.85 -7.91
N MET A 118 -1.96 11.50 -6.62
CA MET A 118 -1.28 12.21 -5.54
C MET A 118 -0.12 11.33 -5.05
N PHE A 119 1.09 11.91 -5.03
CA PHE A 119 2.28 11.26 -4.51
C PHE A 119 2.42 11.61 -3.03
N PHE A 120 2.51 10.59 -2.18
CA PHE A 120 2.72 10.75 -0.74
C PHE A 120 4.16 10.35 -0.42
N ILE A 121 5.11 11.16 -0.86
CA ILE A 121 6.51 11.00 -0.45
C ILE A 121 6.65 11.74 0.89
N MET A 122 6.53 11.02 2.00
CA MET A 122 7.06 11.50 3.28
C MET A 122 8.53 11.09 3.34
N MET A 123 9.42 12.00 2.92
CA MET A 123 10.75 12.04 3.51
C MET A 123 10.57 12.62 4.92
N VAL A 124 11.12 11.91 5.91
CA VAL A 124 11.32 12.44 7.26
C VAL A 124 12.31 13.61 7.19
#